data_AF-A0A7C7ECZ9-F1
#
_entry.id   AF-A0A7C7ECZ9-F1
#
_cell.length_a   1.000
_cell.length_b   1.000
_cell.length_c   1.000
_cell.angle_alpha   90.00
_cell.angle_beta   90.00
_cell.angle_gamma   90.00
#
_symmetry.space_group_name_H-M   'P 1'
#
loop_
_entity.id
_entity.type
_entity.pdbx_description
1 polymer ?
#
loop_
_entity_poly.entity_id
_entity_poly.type
_entity_poly.pdbx_seq_one_letter_code
_entity_poly.pdbx_strand_id
1 'polypeptide(L)'
;MKRTVFIIFLLLVLGLVYWFSGLHEQLFVNTDDNPGKVAVNGPHPDWTDDEYPDDTSSPLPEDTISPLPVNTESPPPEQTENPSQPSEQPPVQPSDNPPEEELTEIRISFAGDCTIGTDETFTYLNSFPYRYEKIGKDDSYFFRGVKHIFQNDDLTLVNLETTFTTAKEKAEKRFRFKGDPSYVNILKEGSIEMVNISNNHIYDYLEKGFKDTLKTLDQAGILYSGEGYTAYYEVKGITIGSIGYTGWSTDIMNTVKKDLEEVRKNADLVIVSFHWGVEKSNYPNSVQIELGRFCIDQGADIVIGHHPHVIQGIDKYKDKYIVYSLANFCFGGNRNPADKDTFIFQCIFTFKNKELVGNDGIVYACSVSSRSDVNDYQPTLLKGEDRERVINRILEYSKKLKYGITQDDVIFSD
;
A
#
# COMPACT_ATOMS: atom_id res chain seq x y z
N MET A 1 50.25 58.62 6.04
CA MET A 1 49.97 57.18 6.28
C MET A 1 48.47 57.01 6.49
N LYS A 2 47.83 55.99 5.89
CA LYS A 2 46.43 55.54 6.10
C LYS A 2 45.34 56.64 6.20
N ARG A 3 44.81 57.07 5.04
CA ARG A 3 43.41 57.52 4.92
C ARG A 3 42.49 56.30 4.71
N THR A 4 41.18 56.53 4.64
CA THR A 4 40.14 55.51 4.35
C THR A 4 39.82 54.56 5.51
N VAL A 5 39.27 55.10 6.58
CA VAL A 5 38.38 54.39 7.51
C VAL A 5 37.14 55.25 7.73
N PHE A 6 36.18 55.15 6.81
CA PHE A 6 34.77 55.54 6.89
C PHE A 6 34.12 55.07 5.56
N ILE A 7 32.81 54.81 5.52
CA ILE A 7 32.08 54.30 4.33
C ILE A 7 32.41 52.83 3.92
N ILE A 8 32.58 51.91 4.89
CA ILE A 8 32.22 50.48 4.70
C ILE A 8 31.59 49.96 6.01
N PHE A 9 30.40 50.44 6.37
CA PHE A 9 29.63 49.89 7.50
C PHE A 9 28.10 50.03 7.34
N LEU A 10 27.61 50.26 6.12
CA LEU A 10 26.17 50.39 5.81
C LEU A 10 25.73 49.63 4.54
N LEU A 11 26.53 48.64 4.11
CA LEU A 11 26.22 47.71 3.00
C LEU A 11 26.48 46.24 3.39
N LEU A 12 26.49 45.93 4.69
CA LEU A 12 26.68 44.57 5.23
C LEU A 12 25.49 44.10 6.10
N VAL A 13 24.32 44.76 5.98
CA VAL A 13 23.08 44.43 6.71
C VAL A 13 21.92 44.10 5.76
N LEU A 14 22.12 44.19 4.44
CA LEU A 14 21.12 43.88 3.40
C LEU A 14 21.64 42.90 2.32
N GLY A 15 22.77 42.22 2.58
CA GLY A 15 23.39 41.25 1.67
C GLY A 15 23.32 39.79 2.14
N LEU A 16 22.55 39.50 3.19
CA LEU A 16 22.59 38.21 3.92
C LEU A 16 21.17 37.65 4.22
N VAL A 17 20.24 37.89 3.29
CA VAL A 17 18.83 37.44 3.39
C VAL A 17 18.43 36.52 2.22
N TYR A 18 19.30 36.34 1.22
CA TYR A 18 18.96 35.63 -0.04
C TYR A 18 20.06 34.68 -0.56
N TRP A 19 20.57 33.79 0.31
CA TRP A 19 21.19 32.53 -0.11
C TRP A 19 21.34 31.58 1.10
N PHE A 20 20.37 30.66 1.27
CA PHE A 20 20.50 29.26 1.73
C PHE A 20 19.12 28.61 2.01
N SER A 21 18.15 28.82 1.11
CA SER A 21 16.92 28.03 1.05
C SER A 21 17.16 26.85 0.09
N GLY A 22 17.67 25.74 0.63
CA GLY A 22 18.11 24.59 -0.17
C GLY A 22 18.43 23.39 0.70
N LEU A 23 17.42 22.90 1.45
CA LEU A 23 17.51 21.59 2.07
C LEU A 23 17.65 20.53 0.97
N HIS A 24 18.58 19.60 1.14
CA HIS A 24 18.48 18.29 0.50
C HIS A 24 17.52 17.44 1.32
N GLU A 25 16.49 16.90 0.68
CA GLU A 25 15.83 15.71 1.18
C GLU A 25 16.82 14.54 1.12
N GLN A 26 16.97 13.82 2.24
CA GLN A 26 17.69 12.55 2.22
C GLN A 26 16.76 11.46 1.71
N LEU A 27 16.77 11.25 0.39
CA LEU A 27 16.15 10.09 -0.25
C LEU A 27 16.78 8.81 0.30
N PHE A 28 16.04 8.09 1.14
CA PHE A 28 16.44 6.77 1.63
C PHE A 28 16.29 5.74 0.50
N VAL A 29 17.39 5.49 -0.21
CA VAL A 29 17.47 4.40 -1.19
C VAL A 29 17.41 3.06 -0.44
N ASN A 30 16.27 2.38 -0.53
CA ASN A 30 16.13 1.02 0.01
C ASN A 30 16.96 0.04 -0.83
N THR A 31 17.82 -0.75 -0.19
CA THR A 31 18.78 -1.64 -0.86
C THR A 31 18.40 -3.12 -0.71
N ASP A 32 17.21 -3.46 -1.20
CA ASP A 32 16.86 -4.83 -1.60
C ASP A 32 17.01 -4.95 -3.14
N ASP A 33 17.53 -6.07 -3.63
CA ASP A 33 18.03 -6.23 -5.01
C ASP A 33 16.95 -6.26 -6.11
N ASN A 34 16.33 -5.12 -6.41
CA ASN A 34 15.57 -4.90 -7.66
C ASN A 34 15.64 -3.44 -8.13
N PRO A 35 16.52 -3.09 -9.10
CA PRO A 35 16.99 -1.71 -9.35
C PRO A 35 16.01 -0.80 -10.13
N GLY A 36 14.70 -0.99 -9.95
CA GLY A 36 13.65 -0.30 -10.72
C GLY A 36 12.37 0.00 -9.94
N LYS A 37 12.43 0.08 -8.61
CA LYS A 37 11.30 0.47 -7.75
C LYS A 37 11.67 1.72 -6.93
N VAL A 38 10.86 2.77 -7.04
CA VAL A 38 10.93 3.95 -6.15
C VAL A 38 9.63 4.00 -5.35
N ALA A 39 9.73 4.09 -4.03
CA ALA A 39 8.62 3.92 -3.11
C ALA A 39 8.70 4.97 -1.99
N VAL A 40 7.66 5.79 -1.82
CA VAL A 40 7.65 6.91 -0.87
C VAL A 40 6.26 7.04 -0.24
N ASN A 41 6.18 7.01 1.09
CA ASN A 41 5.03 7.52 1.83
C ASN A 41 5.07 9.05 1.74
N GLY A 42 4.06 9.65 1.11
CA GLY A 42 3.96 11.10 0.94
C GLY A 42 3.81 11.81 2.29
N PRO A 43 4.20 13.11 2.37
CA PRO A 43 4.12 13.86 3.61
C PRO A 43 2.67 13.93 4.11
N HIS A 44 2.50 13.77 5.42
CA HIS A 44 1.23 14.07 6.09
C HIS A 44 0.89 15.55 5.85
N PRO A 45 -0.36 15.91 5.49
CA PRO A 45 -0.75 17.30 5.37
C PRO A 45 -0.64 18.00 6.73
N ASP A 46 -0.02 19.18 6.76
CA ASP A 46 0.04 20.01 7.98
C ASP A 46 -1.37 20.48 8.37
N TRP A 47 -2.02 19.71 9.26
CA TRP A 47 -3.16 20.19 10.04
C TRP A 47 -2.61 21.15 11.09
N THR A 48 -3.02 22.41 11.03
CA THR A 48 -2.69 23.40 12.07
C THR A 48 -3.30 22.96 13.41
N ASP A 49 -2.47 22.87 14.44
CA ASP A 49 -2.86 22.49 15.81
C ASP A 49 -3.81 23.52 16.47
N ASP A 50 -5.09 23.49 16.11
CA ASP A 50 -6.18 24.13 16.84
C ASP A 50 -7.07 23.05 17.50
N GLU A 51 -7.15 23.09 18.83
CA GLU A 51 -7.94 22.22 19.73
C GLU A 51 -7.44 20.79 20.05
N TYR A 52 -6.13 20.63 20.34
CA TYR A 52 -5.72 19.88 21.55
C TYR A 52 -4.62 20.66 22.31
N PRO A 53 -4.63 20.69 23.66
CA PRO A 53 -3.72 21.57 24.43
C PRO A 53 -2.29 21.03 24.57
N ASP A 54 -1.31 21.88 24.27
CA ASP A 54 0.15 21.64 24.28
C ASP A 54 0.88 22.22 25.52
N ASP A 55 2.02 21.63 25.89
CA ASP A 55 3.18 22.16 26.68
C ASP A 55 4.17 21.00 27.05
N THR A 56 5.53 21.07 27.05
CA THR A 56 6.54 21.95 26.42
C THR A 56 7.95 21.27 26.29
N SER A 57 8.60 21.48 25.15
CA SER A 57 10.07 21.62 24.83
C SER A 57 11.25 21.16 25.75
N SER A 58 12.17 20.33 25.18
CA SER A 58 13.62 20.61 24.86
C SER A 58 14.71 20.87 25.95
N PRO A 59 16.06 20.89 25.66
CA PRO A 59 16.90 20.15 24.66
C PRO A 59 18.37 19.72 25.09
N LEU A 60 18.99 18.79 24.31
CA LEU A 60 20.45 18.66 23.92
C LEU A 60 21.58 18.45 25.01
N PRO A 61 22.89 18.17 24.69
CA PRO A 61 23.65 18.16 23.40
C PRO A 61 24.56 16.91 23.09
N GLU A 62 25.55 17.06 22.17
CA GLU A 62 26.41 16.05 21.47
C GLU A 62 27.91 16.03 21.89
N ASP A 63 28.73 15.05 21.40
CA ASP A 63 30.23 15.02 21.32
C ASP A 63 30.76 13.75 20.54
N THR A 64 31.93 13.58 19.88
CA THR A 64 32.79 14.35 18.91
C THR A 64 33.62 13.43 17.94
N ILE A 65 33.97 13.93 16.72
CA ILE A 65 35.29 13.92 15.98
C ILE A 65 36.15 12.60 15.90
N SER A 66 36.30 11.87 14.76
CA SER A 66 37.16 12.05 13.54
C SER A 66 38.63 11.46 13.60
N PRO A 67 39.58 11.65 12.62
CA PRO A 67 39.71 10.86 11.35
C PRO A 67 41.17 10.43 10.90
N LEU A 68 41.32 9.95 9.63
CA LEU A 68 42.53 9.88 8.73
C LEU A 68 43.54 8.69 8.84
N PRO A 69 44.44 8.42 7.84
CA PRO A 69 44.63 8.99 6.46
C PRO A 69 44.74 7.95 5.29
N VAL A 70 45.10 8.41 4.07
CA VAL A 70 45.34 7.63 2.81
C VAL A 70 46.67 8.06 2.15
N ASN A 71 47.42 7.15 1.50
CA ASN A 71 48.20 7.35 0.22
C ASN A 71 49.11 6.12 -0.15
N THR A 72 48.95 5.48 -1.32
CA THR A 72 49.66 5.63 -2.64
C THR A 72 51.09 5.06 -2.77
N GLU A 73 51.35 4.19 -3.76
CA GLU A 73 52.46 4.29 -4.74
C GLU A 73 52.41 3.21 -5.86
N SER A 74 53.15 3.44 -6.96
CA SER A 74 53.38 2.60 -8.17
C SER A 74 54.83 2.89 -8.69
N PRO A 75 55.38 2.37 -9.83
CA PRO A 75 54.99 1.36 -10.84
C PRO A 75 56.17 0.33 -11.04
N PRO A 76 56.77 -0.02 -12.23
CA PRO A 76 56.36 -0.22 -13.65
C PRO A 76 56.75 -1.67 -14.18
N PRO A 77 57.08 -1.95 -15.48
CA PRO A 77 56.16 -2.24 -16.60
C PRO A 77 56.51 -3.51 -17.45
N GLU A 78 56.01 -3.57 -18.69
CA GLU A 78 56.25 -4.54 -19.80
C GLU A 78 55.52 -5.92 -19.74
N GLN A 79 55.18 -6.58 -20.86
CA GLN A 79 55.55 -6.38 -22.28
C GLN A 79 54.35 -6.62 -23.25
N THR A 80 54.55 -6.54 -24.58
CA THR A 80 53.51 -6.38 -25.62
C THR A 80 53.21 -7.61 -26.49
N GLU A 81 51.95 -7.78 -26.93
CA GLU A 81 51.60 -8.49 -28.19
C GLU A 81 50.53 -7.70 -29.02
N ASN A 82 50.24 -8.16 -30.23
CA ASN A 82 49.74 -7.36 -31.37
C ASN A 82 48.27 -7.70 -31.74
N PRO A 83 47.39 -6.74 -32.11
CA PRO A 83 45.96 -7.00 -32.34
C PRO A 83 45.63 -7.47 -33.77
N SER A 84 44.67 -8.40 -33.88
CA SER A 84 44.04 -8.81 -35.14
C SER A 84 42.95 -7.84 -35.59
N GLN A 85 42.80 -7.61 -36.90
CA GLN A 85 41.76 -6.73 -37.45
C GLN A 85 40.35 -7.32 -37.32
N PRO A 86 39.35 -6.55 -36.85
CA PRO A 86 37.95 -6.80 -37.14
C PRO A 86 37.62 -6.42 -38.59
N SER A 87 36.75 -7.18 -39.24
CA SER A 87 36.18 -6.82 -40.55
C SER A 87 35.08 -5.77 -40.40
N GLU A 88 35.11 -4.70 -41.21
CA GLU A 88 34.04 -3.72 -41.27
C GLU A 88 32.71 -4.36 -41.68
N GLN A 89 31.68 -4.26 -40.82
CA GLN A 89 30.29 -4.46 -41.25
C GLN A 89 29.81 -3.21 -41.99
N PRO A 90 28.95 -3.34 -43.03
CA PRO A 90 28.31 -2.18 -43.64
C PRO A 90 27.52 -1.37 -42.58
N PRO A 91 27.46 -0.04 -42.69
CA PRO A 91 26.71 0.77 -41.74
C PRO A 91 25.22 0.40 -41.79
N VAL A 92 24.69 -0.02 -40.64
CA VAL A 92 23.24 -0.23 -40.46
C VAL A 92 22.56 1.12 -40.67
N GLN A 93 21.68 1.21 -41.66
CA GLN A 93 20.88 2.41 -41.86
C GLN A 93 19.88 2.55 -40.71
N PRO A 94 19.62 3.78 -40.21
CA PRO A 94 18.52 4.02 -39.29
C PRO A 94 17.21 3.52 -39.92
N SER A 95 16.41 2.78 -39.15
CA SER A 95 15.06 2.43 -39.58
C SER A 95 14.15 3.64 -39.40
N ASP A 96 13.65 4.21 -40.51
CA ASP A 96 12.66 5.31 -40.50
C ASP A 96 11.26 4.89 -39.99
N ASN A 97 11.14 3.71 -39.38
CA ASN A 97 9.95 3.33 -38.63
C ASN A 97 9.85 4.21 -37.37
N PRO A 98 8.67 4.75 -37.02
CA PRO A 98 8.41 5.26 -35.68
C PRO A 98 8.74 4.18 -34.63
N PRO A 99 9.10 4.57 -33.39
CA PRO A 99 9.13 3.62 -32.28
C PRO A 99 7.80 2.87 -32.22
N GLU A 100 7.88 1.54 -32.19
CA GLU A 100 6.70 0.68 -32.03
C GLU A 100 6.05 1.03 -30.68
N GLU A 101 4.74 1.26 -30.66
CA GLU A 101 4.06 1.89 -29.52
C GLU A 101 3.99 0.92 -28.32
N GLU A 102 5.02 0.94 -27.49
CA GLU A 102 5.22 -0.01 -26.39
C GLU A 102 4.07 0.07 -25.36
N LEU A 103 3.45 -1.08 -25.12
CA LEU A 103 2.41 -1.25 -24.12
C LEU A 103 3.04 -1.74 -22.81
N THR A 104 2.77 -1.03 -21.72
CA THR A 104 3.22 -1.42 -20.38
C THR A 104 2.06 -2.06 -19.62
N GLU A 105 2.18 -3.32 -19.24
CA GLU A 105 1.21 -4.00 -18.37
C GLU A 105 1.70 -4.05 -16.93
N ILE A 106 0.82 -3.66 -15.99
CA ILE A 106 1.05 -3.71 -14.55
C ILE A 106 -0.08 -4.50 -13.89
N ARG A 107 0.30 -5.50 -13.09
CA ARG A 107 -0.62 -6.38 -12.37
C ARG A 107 -0.66 -5.95 -10.91
N ILE A 108 -1.84 -5.66 -10.38
CA ILE A 108 -2.03 -5.25 -8.98
C ILE A 108 -3.03 -6.17 -8.31
N SER A 109 -2.68 -6.77 -7.18
CA SER A 109 -3.60 -7.57 -6.36
C SER A 109 -4.17 -6.79 -5.19
N PHE A 110 -5.43 -7.04 -4.91
CA PHE A 110 -6.18 -6.49 -3.78
C PHE A 110 -6.77 -7.64 -2.97
N ALA A 111 -6.56 -7.63 -1.65
CA ALA A 111 -7.15 -8.62 -0.75
C ALA A 111 -7.79 -7.96 0.49
N GLY A 112 -8.64 -8.74 1.17
CA GLY A 112 -9.53 -8.26 2.23
C GLY A 112 -8.89 -7.95 3.60
N ASP A 113 -9.74 -7.90 4.62
CA ASP A 113 -9.41 -7.38 5.95
C ASP A 113 -8.35 -8.27 6.67
N CYS A 114 -7.19 -7.68 6.96
CA CYS A 114 -6.03 -8.35 7.56
C CYS A 114 -5.77 -7.85 8.99
N THR A 115 -6.51 -8.39 9.95
CA THR A 115 -6.25 -8.24 11.39
C THR A 115 -5.10 -9.15 11.81
N ILE A 116 -3.85 -8.73 11.59
CA ILE A 116 -2.64 -9.50 11.95
C ILE A 116 -2.36 -9.34 13.45
N GLY A 117 -3.18 -9.96 14.28
CA GLY A 117 -3.16 -9.78 15.73
C GLY A 117 -4.37 -10.41 16.45
N THR A 118 -4.65 -9.97 17.67
CA THR A 118 -5.84 -10.42 18.41
C THR A 118 -6.35 -9.36 19.39
N ASP A 119 -7.58 -9.52 19.86
CA ASP A 119 -8.07 -8.80 21.03
C ASP A 119 -7.59 -9.50 22.31
N GLU A 120 -7.05 -8.74 23.27
CA GLU A 120 -6.49 -9.27 24.52
C GLU A 120 -7.52 -9.89 25.49
N THR A 121 -8.83 -9.71 25.24
CA THR A 121 -9.92 -10.37 25.96
C THR A 121 -10.32 -11.72 25.35
N PHE A 122 -9.85 -12.05 24.15
CA PHE A 122 -10.12 -13.35 23.53
C PHE A 122 -9.31 -14.46 24.23
N THR A 123 -9.88 -15.65 24.35
CA THR A 123 -9.12 -16.79 24.92
C THR A 123 -7.97 -17.15 23.99
N TYR A 124 -6.76 -17.24 24.56
CA TYR A 124 -5.54 -17.58 23.84
C TYR A 124 -5.64 -18.87 23.01
N LEU A 125 -6.33 -19.91 23.49
CA LEU A 125 -6.52 -21.13 22.70
C LEU A 125 -7.22 -20.82 21.36
N ASN A 126 -6.56 -21.22 20.27
CA ASN A 126 -6.96 -20.96 18.88
C ASN A 126 -7.04 -19.47 18.50
N SER A 127 -6.33 -18.56 19.19
CA SER A 127 -6.11 -17.18 18.71
C SER A 127 -4.93 -17.09 17.72
N PHE A 128 -4.75 -15.93 17.09
CA PHE A 128 -3.65 -15.67 16.15
C PHE A 128 -2.26 -15.82 16.80
N PRO A 129 -1.95 -15.21 17.97
CA PRO A 129 -0.69 -15.51 18.68
C PRO A 129 -0.50 -16.99 19.03
N TYR A 130 -1.57 -17.71 19.39
CA TYR A 130 -1.46 -19.16 19.63
C TYR A 130 -1.14 -19.94 18.36
N ARG A 131 -1.70 -19.54 17.21
CA ARG A 131 -1.30 -20.12 15.91
C ARG A 131 0.19 -19.87 15.66
N TYR A 132 0.64 -18.63 15.82
CA TYR A 132 2.02 -18.21 15.60
C TYR A 132 3.04 -18.98 16.47
N GLU A 133 2.76 -19.12 17.76
CA GLU A 133 3.58 -19.95 18.66
C GLU A 133 3.53 -21.45 18.29
N LYS A 134 2.41 -21.94 17.75
CA LYS A 134 2.25 -23.36 17.36
C LYS A 134 2.90 -23.75 16.03
N ILE A 135 3.12 -22.79 15.13
CA ILE A 135 3.91 -22.99 13.90
C ILE A 135 5.42 -22.77 14.11
N GLY A 136 5.83 -22.33 15.31
CA GLY A 136 7.23 -22.03 15.62
C GLY A 136 7.70 -20.65 15.16
N LYS A 137 6.79 -19.68 15.03
CA LYS A 137 7.04 -18.30 14.55
C LYS A 137 7.52 -18.21 13.10
N ASP A 138 6.99 -19.09 12.25
CA ASP A 138 7.14 -19.06 10.80
C ASP A 138 6.27 -17.94 10.20
N ASP A 139 6.87 -16.77 9.91
CA ASP A 139 6.18 -15.62 9.31
C ASP A 139 5.57 -15.97 7.93
N SER A 140 6.20 -16.89 7.18
CA SER A 140 5.74 -17.31 5.84
C SER A 140 4.45 -18.14 5.86
N TYR A 141 4.05 -18.66 7.02
CA TYR A 141 2.92 -19.57 7.16
C TYR A 141 1.57 -18.96 6.75
N PHE A 142 1.33 -17.67 6.98
CA PHE A 142 -0.02 -17.13 6.88
C PHE A 142 -0.46 -16.96 5.43
N PHE A 143 0.37 -16.37 4.58
CA PHE A 143 -0.01 -16.13 3.18
C PHE A 143 0.36 -17.27 2.22
N ARG A 144 1.05 -18.33 2.65
CA ARG A 144 1.53 -19.42 1.76
C ARG A 144 0.47 -20.08 0.87
N GLY A 145 -0.81 -20.05 1.24
CA GLY A 145 -1.91 -20.59 0.43
C GLY A 145 -2.24 -19.76 -0.82
N VAL A 146 -1.76 -18.50 -0.87
CA VAL A 146 -2.00 -17.52 -1.93
C VAL A 146 -0.73 -16.78 -2.40
N LYS A 147 0.39 -16.86 -1.67
CA LYS A 147 1.66 -16.13 -1.93
C LYS A 147 2.14 -16.22 -3.38
N HIS A 148 1.87 -17.35 -4.07
CA HIS A 148 2.22 -17.55 -5.48
C HIS A 148 1.44 -16.65 -6.46
N ILE A 149 0.30 -16.08 -6.06
CA ILE A 149 -0.45 -15.08 -6.83
C ILE A 149 0.28 -13.73 -6.69
N PHE A 150 0.55 -13.32 -5.45
CA PHE A 150 1.20 -12.05 -5.11
C PHE A 150 2.66 -11.97 -5.63
N GLN A 151 3.42 -13.07 -5.54
CA GLN A 151 4.78 -13.17 -6.10
C GLN A 151 4.86 -13.06 -7.63
N ASN A 152 3.73 -13.06 -8.35
CA ASN A 152 3.66 -12.93 -9.81
C ASN A 152 2.95 -11.62 -10.24
N ASP A 153 2.75 -10.67 -9.34
CA ASP A 153 2.29 -9.32 -9.65
C ASP A 153 3.34 -8.23 -9.35
N ASP A 154 2.98 -6.97 -9.62
CA ASP A 154 3.85 -5.82 -9.44
C ASP A 154 3.63 -5.10 -8.10
N LEU A 155 2.48 -5.32 -7.44
CA LEU A 155 2.03 -4.66 -6.22
C LEU A 155 0.84 -5.42 -5.60
N THR A 156 0.95 -5.81 -4.33
CA THR A 156 -0.19 -6.30 -3.53
C THR A 156 -0.58 -5.29 -2.43
N LEU A 157 -1.88 -5.00 -2.33
CA LEU A 157 -2.49 -4.08 -1.36
C LEU A 157 -3.56 -4.79 -0.51
N VAL A 158 -3.51 -4.62 0.82
CA VAL A 158 -4.53 -5.15 1.76
C VAL A 158 -5.01 -4.09 2.77
N ASN A 159 -6.12 -4.31 3.47
CA ASN A 159 -6.53 -3.46 4.60
C ASN A 159 -5.93 -3.97 5.92
N LEU A 160 -5.06 -3.18 6.57
CA LEU A 160 -4.42 -3.54 7.84
C LEU A 160 -5.32 -3.14 9.02
N GLU A 161 -6.24 -4.03 9.37
CA GLU A 161 -7.24 -3.82 10.42
C GLU A 161 -6.73 -4.27 11.80
N THR A 162 -5.60 -3.72 12.22
CA THR A 162 -4.98 -3.91 13.55
C THR A 162 -3.93 -2.82 13.81
N THR A 163 -3.60 -2.59 15.08
CA THR A 163 -2.38 -1.84 15.44
C THR A 163 -1.20 -2.79 15.67
N PHE A 164 0.01 -2.39 15.26
CA PHE A 164 1.27 -3.03 15.64
C PHE A 164 1.88 -2.24 16.80
N THR A 165 1.73 -2.72 18.04
CA THR A 165 2.17 -1.97 19.23
C THR A 165 2.30 -2.84 20.48
N THR A 166 3.15 -2.43 21.41
CA THR A 166 3.23 -2.98 22.78
C THR A 166 2.45 -2.13 23.81
N ALA A 167 1.64 -1.18 23.36
CA ALA A 167 0.87 -0.28 24.22
C ALA A 167 -0.19 -1.00 25.08
N LYS A 168 -0.56 -0.33 26.18
CA LYS A 168 -1.50 -0.82 27.21
C LYS A 168 -2.72 0.09 27.38
N GLU A 169 -2.54 1.40 27.16
CA GLU A 169 -3.64 2.36 27.03
C GLU A 169 -4.37 2.12 25.71
N LYS A 170 -5.70 2.23 25.75
CA LYS A 170 -6.59 1.72 24.69
C LYS A 170 -7.94 2.41 24.70
N ALA A 171 -8.57 2.52 23.54
CA ALA A 171 -9.88 3.15 23.37
C ALA A 171 -11.00 2.42 24.14
N GLU A 172 -12.05 3.14 24.53
CA GLU A 172 -13.26 2.54 25.13
C GLU A 172 -14.23 2.03 24.05
N LYS A 173 -13.90 0.88 23.46
CA LYS A 173 -14.71 0.20 22.43
C LYS A 173 -14.84 -1.30 22.68
N ARG A 174 -15.69 -1.99 21.92
CA ARG A 174 -16.00 -3.42 22.10
C ARG A 174 -14.80 -4.34 21.88
N PHE A 175 -14.01 -4.10 20.83
CA PHE A 175 -12.85 -4.92 20.45
C PHE A 175 -11.63 -4.02 20.18
N ARG A 176 -10.43 -4.44 20.61
CA ARG A 176 -9.15 -3.73 20.39
C ARG A 176 -8.06 -4.71 19.89
N PHE A 177 -7.84 -4.75 18.58
CA PHE A 177 -6.90 -5.64 17.92
C PHE A 177 -5.46 -5.12 17.98
N LYS A 178 -4.57 -5.99 18.48
CA LYS A 178 -3.15 -5.75 18.66
C LYS A 178 -2.34 -6.88 18.04
N GLY A 179 -1.44 -6.54 17.13
CA GLY A 179 -0.31 -7.36 16.72
C GLY A 179 0.93 -6.97 17.51
N ASP A 180 1.82 -7.92 17.73
CA ASP A 180 3.20 -7.60 18.13
C ASP A 180 3.91 -6.92 16.93
N PRO A 181 4.75 -5.88 17.13
CA PRO A 181 5.45 -5.24 16.01
C PRO A 181 6.25 -6.19 15.11
N SER A 182 6.73 -7.33 15.62
CA SER A 182 7.37 -8.37 14.79
C SER A 182 6.47 -8.97 13.72
N TYR A 183 5.13 -8.91 13.90
CA TYR A 183 4.16 -9.48 12.96
C TYR A 183 4.12 -8.74 11.61
N VAL A 184 4.77 -7.58 11.47
CA VAL A 184 4.96 -6.92 10.17
C VAL A 184 5.75 -7.78 9.17
N ASN A 185 6.61 -8.67 9.66
CA ASN A 185 7.29 -9.65 8.81
C ASN A 185 6.33 -10.58 8.07
N ILE A 186 5.13 -10.81 8.61
CA ILE A 186 4.09 -11.64 7.98
C ILE A 186 3.57 -10.95 6.69
N LEU A 187 3.59 -9.62 6.62
CA LEU A 187 3.31 -8.88 5.37
C LEU A 187 4.45 -9.05 4.37
N LYS A 188 5.71 -8.85 4.80
CA LYS A 188 6.90 -9.03 3.94
C LYS A 188 6.98 -10.44 3.35
N GLU A 189 6.86 -11.46 4.22
CA GLU A 189 6.81 -12.87 3.81
C GLU A 189 5.49 -13.25 3.12
N GLY A 190 4.50 -12.36 3.08
CA GLY A 190 3.31 -12.52 2.26
C GLY A 190 3.48 -12.08 0.81
N SER A 191 4.53 -11.31 0.48
CA SER A 191 4.58 -10.46 -0.72
C SER A 191 3.41 -9.47 -0.70
N ILE A 192 3.41 -8.59 0.29
CA ILE A 192 2.50 -7.45 0.42
C ILE A 192 3.37 -6.21 0.59
N GLU A 193 3.26 -5.27 -0.34
CA GLU A 193 4.08 -4.05 -0.35
C GLU A 193 3.32 -2.83 0.18
N MET A 194 1.98 -2.85 0.19
CA MET A 194 1.16 -1.70 0.58
C MET A 194 -0.04 -2.07 1.46
N VAL A 195 -0.43 -1.18 2.38
CA VAL A 195 -1.62 -1.33 3.23
C VAL A 195 -2.52 -0.09 3.25
N ASN A 196 -3.84 -0.28 3.24
CA ASN A 196 -4.77 0.74 3.73
C ASN A 196 -4.79 0.71 5.27
N ILE A 197 -4.59 1.86 5.91
CA ILE A 197 -4.65 2.02 7.37
C ILE A 197 -5.89 2.76 7.87
N SER A 198 -6.65 3.44 6.99
CA SER A 198 -7.93 4.04 7.38
C SER A 198 -8.98 2.96 7.64
N ASN A 199 -9.19 2.63 8.91
CA ASN A 199 -10.24 1.75 9.40
C ASN A 199 -10.63 2.11 10.84
N ASN A 200 -11.71 1.52 11.34
CA ASN A 200 -12.19 1.76 12.71
C ASN A 200 -11.29 1.18 13.82
N HIS A 201 -10.19 0.50 13.48
CA HIS A 201 -9.29 -0.22 14.40
C HIS A 201 -7.89 0.38 14.54
N ILE A 202 -7.49 1.33 13.69
CA ILE A 202 -6.15 1.93 13.70
C ILE A 202 -5.81 2.76 14.96
N TYR A 203 -6.82 3.26 15.69
CA TYR A 203 -6.66 3.95 16.99
C TYR A 203 -7.04 3.08 18.20
N ASP A 204 -7.06 1.75 18.07
CA ASP A 204 -7.42 0.83 19.16
C ASP A 204 -6.61 1.02 20.44
N TYR A 205 -5.32 1.35 20.26
CA TYR A 205 -4.35 1.66 21.32
C TYR A 205 -3.97 3.15 21.30
N LEU A 206 -4.94 3.98 20.91
CA LEU A 206 -4.87 5.43 20.80
C LEU A 206 -3.73 5.89 19.87
N GLU A 207 -3.40 7.17 19.96
CA GLU A 207 -2.32 7.83 19.21
C GLU A 207 -0.97 7.10 19.30
N LYS A 208 -0.69 6.45 20.44
CA LYS A 208 0.52 5.64 20.62
C LYS A 208 0.51 4.38 19.76
N GLY A 209 -0.63 3.71 19.66
CA GLY A 209 -0.81 2.54 18.80
C GLY A 209 -0.72 2.89 17.32
N PHE A 210 -1.29 4.03 16.92
CA PHE A 210 -1.19 4.57 15.56
C PHE A 210 0.28 4.85 15.18
N LYS A 211 0.97 5.70 15.95
CA LYS A 211 2.38 6.06 15.70
C LYS A 211 3.35 4.87 15.78
N ASP A 212 3.10 3.88 16.64
CA ASP A 212 3.85 2.62 16.63
C ASP A 212 3.62 1.82 15.34
N THR A 213 2.38 1.81 14.83
CA THR A 213 2.03 1.08 13.59
C THR A 213 2.71 1.69 12.37
N LEU A 214 2.64 3.02 12.20
CA LEU A 214 3.32 3.73 11.10
C LEU A 214 4.83 3.43 11.10
N LYS A 215 5.48 3.64 12.25
CA LYS A 215 6.90 3.35 12.44
C LYS A 215 7.25 1.89 12.13
N THR A 216 6.39 0.94 12.51
CA THR A 216 6.61 -0.48 12.25
C THR A 216 6.54 -0.79 10.75
N LEU A 217 5.64 -0.13 10.01
CA LEU A 217 5.51 -0.26 8.55
C LEU A 217 6.70 0.38 7.82
N ASP A 218 7.09 1.61 8.20
CA ASP A 218 8.29 2.28 7.67
C ASP A 218 9.55 1.43 7.87
N GLN A 219 9.76 0.89 9.07
CA GLN A 219 10.92 0.05 9.40
C GLN A 219 10.92 -1.30 8.67
N ALA A 220 9.76 -1.76 8.19
CA ALA A 220 9.63 -2.95 7.37
C ALA A 220 9.78 -2.66 5.85
N GLY A 221 9.61 -1.41 5.43
CA GLY A 221 9.49 -1.02 4.02
C GLY A 221 8.11 -1.30 3.42
N ILE A 222 7.06 -1.31 4.25
CA ILE A 222 5.66 -1.46 3.82
C ILE A 222 5.06 -0.06 3.64
N LEU A 223 4.56 0.24 2.44
CA LEU A 223 3.86 1.50 2.14
C LEU A 223 2.48 1.55 2.80
N TYR A 224 1.98 2.73 3.13
CA TYR A 224 0.65 2.87 3.71
C TYR A 224 -0.13 4.09 3.20
N SER A 225 -1.44 3.90 3.02
CA SER A 225 -2.37 4.96 2.59
C SER A 225 -3.60 5.06 3.50
N GLY A 226 -4.11 6.29 3.62
CA GLY A 226 -5.17 6.66 4.56
C GLY A 226 -4.64 7.39 5.80
N GLU A 227 -5.56 7.85 6.64
CA GLU A 227 -5.30 8.75 7.78
C GLU A 227 -4.47 9.98 7.37
N GLY A 228 -4.81 10.56 6.21
CA GLY A 228 -4.12 11.70 5.60
C GLY A 228 -2.88 11.34 4.77
N TYR A 229 -2.34 10.12 4.89
CA TYR A 229 -1.19 9.67 4.11
C TYR A 229 -1.57 9.20 2.71
N THR A 230 -0.74 9.59 1.73
CA THR A 230 -0.79 9.11 0.35
C THR A 230 0.45 8.25 0.09
N ALA A 231 0.27 7.02 -0.38
CA ALA A 231 1.40 6.17 -0.79
C ALA A 231 1.68 6.36 -2.29
N TYR A 232 2.96 6.52 -2.65
CA TYR A 232 3.42 6.51 -4.05
C TYR A 232 4.38 5.34 -4.29
N TYR A 233 4.17 4.65 -5.41
CA TYR A 233 4.94 3.47 -5.81
C TYR A 233 5.15 3.48 -7.32
N GLU A 234 6.40 3.57 -7.76
CA GLU A 234 6.79 3.52 -9.17
C GLU A 234 7.20 2.10 -9.56
N VAL A 235 6.59 1.56 -10.63
CA VAL A 235 6.96 0.28 -11.22
C VAL A 235 6.78 0.34 -12.74
N LYS A 236 7.74 -0.22 -13.49
CA LYS A 236 7.77 -0.19 -14.98
C LYS A 236 7.59 1.22 -15.58
N GLY A 237 8.04 2.27 -14.86
CA GLY A 237 7.94 3.67 -15.27
C GLY A 237 6.55 4.31 -15.11
N ILE A 238 5.60 3.62 -14.48
CA ILE A 238 4.27 4.12 -14.12
C ILE A 238 4.24 4.39 -12.62
N THR A 239 3.76 5.55 -12.20
CA THR A 239 3.60 5.91 -10.80
C THR A 239 2.17 5.62 -10.33
N ILE A 240 2.05 4.74 -9.36
CA ILE A 240 0.79 4.40 -8.68
C ILE A 240 0.67 5.25 -7.42
N GLY A 241 -0.45 5.95 -7.27
CA GLY A 241 -0.83 6.67 -6.06
C GLY A 241 -1.99 5.96 -5.34
N SER A 242 -1.94 5.87 -4.02
CA SER A 242 -3.01 5.30 -3.20
C SER A 242 -3.40 6.23 -2.05
N ILE A 243 -4.71 6.37 -1.85
CA ILE A 243 -5.35 7.12 -0.74
C ILE A 243 -6.44 6.27 -0.08
N GLY A 244 -6.70 6.48 1.21
CA GLY A 244 -7.58 5.64 2.03
C GLY A 244 -8.49 6.43 2.98
N TYR A 245 -9.71 5.94 3.24
CA TYR A 245 -10.69 6.62 4.11
C TYR A 245 -11.59 5.65 4.88
N THR A 246 -12.19 6.14 5.98
CA THR A 246 -13.40 5.50 6.53
C THR A 246 -14.67 6.12 5.91
N GLY A 247 -15.57 5.28 5.39
CA GLY A 247 -16.67 5.68 4.50
C GLY A 247 -18.06 5.61 5.16
N TRP A 248 -18.25 6.28 6.29
CA TRP A 248 -19.51 6.22 7.06
C TRP A 248 -20.61 7.17 6.55
N SER A 249 -20.24 8.28 5.90
CA SER A 249 -21.15 9.28 5.34
C SER A 249 -20.56 9.86 4.06
N THR A 250 -21.38 10.52 3.23
CA THR A 250 -20.95 11.19 2.00
C THR A 250 -20.33 12.57 2.26
N ASP A 251 -20.38 13.09 3.49
CA ASP A 251 -19.80 14.39 3.89
C ASP A 251 -18.29 14.53 3.53
N ILE A 252 -17.56 13.41 3.50
CA ILE A 252 -16.13 13.36 3.16
C ILE A 252 -15.82 13.67 1.69
N MET A 253 -16.82 13.72 0.79
CA MET A 253 -16.62 13.93 -0.66
C MET A 253 -15.76 15.15 -0.99
N ASN A 254 -15.89 16.24 -0.22
CA ASN A 254 -15.11 17.47 -0.44
C ASN A 254 -13.63 17.33 -0.04
N THR A 255 -13.28 16.36 0.80
CA THR A 255 -11.90 16.01 1.15
C THR A 255 -11.36 15.04 0.11
N VAL A 256 -12.05 13.91 -0.10
CA VAL A 256 -11.72 12.89 -1.11
C VAL A 256 -11.48 13.51 -2.50
N LYS A 257 -12.26 14.52 -2.90
CA LYS A 257 -12.05 15.25 -4.16
C LYS A 257 -10.72 16.00 -4.21
N LYS A 258 -10.36 16.74 -3.16
CA LYS A 258 -9.10 17.52 -3.13
C LYS A 258 -7.90 16.59 -3.17
N ASP A 259 -7.98 15.51 -2.41
CA ASP A 259 -6.91 14.52 -2.31
C ASP A 259 -6.75 13.77 -3.64
N LEU A 260 -7.85 13.47 -4.35
CA LEU A 260 -7.84 12.99 -5.74
C LEU A 260 -7.24 14.01 -6.71
N GLU A 261 -7.57 15.30 -6.58
CA GLU A 261 -6.98 16.39 -7.37
C GLU A 261 -5.48 16.59 -7.07
N GLU A 262 -4.99 16.21 -5.88
CA GLU A 262 -3.58 16.26 -5.48
C GLU A 262 -2.79 15.04 -5.96
N VAL A 263 -3.21 13.82 -5.60
CA VAL A 263 -2.50 12.57 -5.95
C VAL A 263 -2.37 12.41 -7.47
N ARG A 264 -3.39 12.82 -8.24
CA ARG A 264 -3.39 12.77 -9.71
C ARG A 264 -2.33 13.65 -10.36
N LYS A 265 -1.74 14.63 -9.68
CA LYS A 265 -0.61 15.42 -10.21
C LYS A 265 0.68 14.60 -10.32
N ASN A 266 0.81 13.56 -9.49
CA ASN A 266 2.03 12.80 -9.30
C ASN A 266 1.86 11.30 -9.67
N ALA A 267 0.65 10.87 -10.03
CA ALA A 267 0.31 9.46 -10.27
C ALA A 267 -0.40 9.24 -11.62
N ASP A 268 0.13 8.31 -12.42
CA ASP A 268 -0.47 7.81 -13.66
C ASP A 268 -1.67 6.89 -13.35
N LEU A 269 -1.63 6.14 -12.23
CA LEU A 269 -2.73 5.32 -11.72
C LEU A 269 -3.13 5.74 -10.31
N VAL A 270 -4.42 5.86 -10.02
CA VAL A 270 -4.93 6.23 -8.69
C VAL A 270 -5.90 5.19 -8.13
N ILE A 271 -5.53 4.63 -6.98
CA ILE A 271 -6.29 3.65 -6.19
C ILE A 271 -6.94 4.36 -5.00
N VAL A 272 -8.24 4.12 -4.75
CA VAL A 272 -8.92 4.59 -3.54
C VAL A 272 -9.40 3.41 -2.70
N SER A 273 -8.97 3.37 -1.45
CA SER A 273 -9.41 2.36 -0.47
C SER A 273 -10.44 2.94 0.51
N PHE A 274 -11.47 2.15 0.84
CA PHE A 274 -12.48 2.53 1.83
C PHE A 274 -12.77 1.42 2.82
N HIS A 275 -12.86 1.77 4.10
CA HIS A 275 -13.39 0.92 5.16
C HIS A 275 -14.79 1.45 5.56
N TRP A 276 -15.85 0.77 5.15
CA TRP A 276 -17.19 1.37 4.99
C TRP A 276 -18.39 0.41 5.07
N GLY A 277 -19.60 0.96 5.10
CA GLY A 277 -20.82 0.16 5.01
C GLY A 277 -21.30 -0.39 6.34
N VAL A 278 -21.65 -1.68 6.38
CA VAL A 278 -22.24 -2.35 7.56
C VAL A 278 -21.72 -3.79 7.67
N GLU A 279 -21.21 -4.17 8.85
CA GLU A 279 -20.87 -5.56 9.20
C GLU A 279 -21.93 -6.56 8.69
N LYS A 280 -21.47 -7.59 7.98
CA LYS A 280 -22.25 -8.77 7.53
C LYS A 280 -23.38 -8.47 6.54
N SER A 281 -23.44 -7.27 5.97
CA SER A 281 -24.28 -7.01 4.79
C SER A 281 -23.57 -7.50 3.53
N ASN A 282 -24.17 -8.45 2.80
CA ASN A 282 -23.68 -8.88 1.48
C ASN A 282 -24.02 -7.89 0.34
N TYR A 283 -24.73 -6.80 0.65
CA TYR A 283 -25.10 -5.76 -0.31
C TYR A 283 -24.59 -4.40 0.18
N PRO A 284 -23.92 -3.60 -0.67
CA PRO A 284 -23.45 -2.28 -0.29
C PRO A 284 -24.63 -1.33 -0.05
N ASN A 285 -24.48 -0.42 0.92
CA ASN A 285 -25.47 0.62 1.18
C ASN A 285 -25.34 1.80 0.20
N SER A 286 -26.24 2.78 0.30
CA SER A 286 -26.22 3.96 -0.59
C SER A 286 -24.92 4.77 -0.47
N VAL A 287 -24.39 4.96 0.74
CA VAL A 287 -23.15 5.72 0.99
C VAL A 287 -21.96 5.08 0.28
N GLN A 288 -21.80 3.76 0.38
CA GLN A 288 -20.76 3.02 -0.35
C GLN A 288 -20.89 3.23 -1.87
N ILE A 289 -22.10 3.08 -2.40
CA ILE A 289 -22.38 3.21 -3.84
C ILE A 289 -22.12 4.64 -4.34
N GLU A 290 -22.48 5.64 -3.55
CA GLU A 290 -22.32 7.06 -3.89
C GLU A 290 -20.85 7.49 -3.80
N LEU A 291 -20.14 7.15 -2.72
CA LEU A 291 -18.69 7.42 -2.57
C LEU A 291 -17.87 6.71 -3.65
N GLY A 292 -18.11 5.42 -3.89
CA GLY A 292 -17.34 4.65 -4.86
C GLY A 292 -17.45 5.21 -6.28
N ARG A 293 -18.67 5.55 -6.71
CA ARG A 293 -18.89 6.15 -8.04
C ARG A 293 -18.40 7.60 -8.10
N PHE A 294 -18.52 8.37 -7.02
CA PHE A 294 -17.94 9.71 -6.91
C PHE A 294 -16.42 9.70 -7.09
N CYS A 295 -15.71 8.72 -6.53
CA CYS A 295 -14.25 8.60 -6.71
C CYS A 295 -13.88 8.35 -8.17
N ILE A 296 -14.56 7.44 -8.86
CA ILE A 296 -14.39 7.23 -10.31
C ILE A 296 -14.74 8.51 -11.09
N ASP A 297 -15.78 9.24 -10.70
CA ASP A 297 -16.17 10.51 -11.31
C ASP A 297 -15.17 11.65 -11.07
N GLN A 298 -14.41 11.61 -9.98
CA GLN A 298 -13.32 12.55 -9.68
C GLN A 298 -11.94 12.03 -10.13
N GLY A 299 -11.88 10.91 -10.87
CA GLY A 299 -10.67 10.47 -11.57
C GLY A 299 -9.85 9.35 -10.92
N ALA A 300 -10.40 8.61 -9.95
CA ALA A 300 -9.84 7.32 -9.54
C ALA A 300 -9.91 6.29 -10.68
N ASP A 301 -9.01 5.30 -10.67
CA ASP A 301 -8.97 4.21 -11.66
C ASP A 301 -9.57 2.90 -11.15
N ILE A 302 -9.49 2.68 -9.83
CA ILE A 302 -10.14 1.57 -9.14
C ILE A 302 -10.49 1.98 -7.70
N VAL A 303 -11.59 1.42 -7.18
CA VAL A 303 -12.01 1.62 -5.78
C VAL A 303 -12.16 0.27 -5.08
N ILE A 304 -11.56 0.15 -3.90
CA ILE A 304 -11.44 -1.10 -3.13
C ILE A 304 -12.09 -0.92 -1.75
N GLY A 305 -12.96 -1.86 -1.37
CA GLY A 305 -13.81 -1.79 -0.19
C GLY A 305 -13.53 -2.86 0.87
N HIS A 306 -13.69 -2.44 2.12
CA HIS A 306 -13.35 -3.14 3.37
C HIS A 306 -14.41 -2.86 4.44
N HIS A 307 -14.40 -3.60 5.57
CA HIS A 307 -15.31 -3.53 6.75
C HIS A 307 -16.50 -4.50 6.81
N PRO A 308 -17.27 -4.83 5.74
CA PRO A 308 -18.41 -5.72 5.89
C PRO A 308 -18.06 -7.14 6.38
N HIS A 309 -16.78 -7.54 6.35
CA HIS A 309 -16.28 -8.85 6.78
C HIS A 309 -16.91 -10.06 6.04
N VAL A 310 -17.69 -9.79 4.99
CA VAL A 310 -18.33 -10.73 4.08
C VAL A 310 -18.24 -10.18 2.66
N ILE A 311 -18.34 -11.05 1.66
CA ILE A 311 -18.30 -10.66 0.24
C ILE A 311 -19.47 -9.73 -0.09
N GLN A 312 -19.19 -8.64 -0.81
CA GLN A 312 -20.18 -7.83 -1.52
C GLN A 312 -19.95 -7.90 -3.03
N GLY A 313 -20.86 -7.35 -3.83
CA GLY A 313 -20.73 -7.29 -5.30
C GLY A 313 -19.64 -6.35 -5.80
N ILE A 314 -19.46 -6.32 -7.12
CA ILE A 314 -18.51 -5.45 -7.84
C ILE A 314 -19.29 -4.69 -8.92
N ASP A 315 -19.17 -3.35 -8.96
CA ASP A 315 -19.60 -2.52 -10.10
C ASP A 315 -18.45 -2.42 -11.11
N LYS A 316 -18.74 -2.42 -12.42
CA LYS A 316 -17.87 -1.89 -13.49
C LYS A 316 -18.49 -0.58 -14.00
N TYR A 317 -18.18 0.52 -13.31
CA TYR A 317 -18.76 1.84 -13.54
C TYR A 317 -17.80 2.70 -14.39
N LYS A 318 -18.26 3.20 -15.54
CA LYS A 318 -17.41 3.88 -16.54
C LYS A 318 -16.16 3.05 -16.86
N ASP A 319 -16.40 1.77 -17.12
CA ASP A 319 -15.40 0.74 -17.43
C ASP A 319 -14.37 0.45 -16.32
N LYS A 320 -14.48 1.11 -15.15
CA LYS A 320 -13.60 0.96 -13.99
C LYS A 320 -14.26 0.21 -12.84
N TYR A 321 -13.49 -0.57 -12.08
CA TYR A 321 -14.04 -1.42 -11.02
C TYR A 321 -14.24 -0.69 -9.68
N ILE A 322 -15.34 -1.02 -9.01
CA ILE A 322 -15.60 -0.69 -7.61
C ILE A 322 -15.90 -2.01 -6.89
N VAL A 323 -14.94 -2.52 -6.13
CA VAL A 323 -15.01 -3.79 -5.39
C VAL A 323 -15.51 -3.52 -3.97
N TYR A 324 -16.81 -3.67 -3.70
CA TYR A 324 -17.41 -3.08 -2.49
C TYR A 324 -17.00 -3.74 -1.16
N SER A 325 -16.65 -5.03 -1.16
CA SER A 325 -16.06 -5.74 -0.01
C SER A 325 -15.42 -7.05 -0.44
N LEU A 326 -14.13 -7.23 -0.13
CA LEU A 326 -13.39 -8.49 -0.31
C LEU A 326 -13.53 -9.46 0.89
N ALA A 327 -14.33 -9.09 1.91
CA ALA A 327 -14.45 -9.80 3.18
C ALA A 327 -13.16 -9.82 4.03
N ASN A 328 -13.16 -10.67 5.06
CA ASN A 328 -11.98 -11.01 5.85
C ASN A 328 -10.92 -11.71 4.98
N PHE A 329 -9.63 -11.49 5.25
CA PHE A 329 -8.54 -12.24 4.61
C PHE A 329 -7.63 -12.89 5.68
N CYS A 330 -6.47 -12.32 6.02
CA CYS A 330 -5.65 -12.81 7.14
C CYS A 330 -6.19 -12.30 8.49
N PHE A 331 -7.34 -12.84 8.92
CA PHE A 331 -8.20 -12.18 9.91
C PHE A 331 -8.12 -12.80 11.33
N GLY A 332 -7.24 -12.26 12.16
CA GLY A 332 -7.09 -12.57 13.59
C GLY A 332 -8.31 -12.26 14.47
N GLY A 333 -9.19 -11.35 14.02
CA GLY A 333 -10.39 -10.90 14.73
C GLY A 333 -11.46 -11.97 14.98
N ASN A 334 -11.37 -13.16 14.35
CA ASN A 334 -12.25 -14.29 14.65
C ASN A 334 -11.53 -15.64 14.57
N ARG A 335 -11.68 -16.46 15.62
CA ARG A 335 -11.04 -17.79 15.76
C ARG A 335 -11.75 -18.91 14.98
N ASN A 336 -13.00 -18.70 14.56
CA ASN A 336 -13.70 -19.55 13.60
C ASN A 336 -14.92 -18.79 13.04
N PRO A 337 -14.75 -17.92 12.03
CA PRO A 337 -15.87 -17.23 11.43
C PRO A 337 -16.78 -18.22 10.69
N ALA A 338 -18.10 -17.97 10.73
CA ALA A 338 -19.11 -18.85 10.14
C ALA A 338 -19.20 -18.67 8.61
N ASP A 339 -18.94 -17.45 8.13
CA ASP A 339 -18.61 -17.18 6.73
C ASP A 339 -17.08 -17.11 6.65
N LYS A 340 -16.49 -17.90 5.74
CA LYS A 340 -15.04 -17.94 5.48
C LYS A 340 -14.69 -17.45 4.08
N ASP A 341 -15.69 -17.10 3.27
CA ASP A 341 -15.49 -16.77 1.88
C ASP A 341 -14.86 -15.39 1.71
N THR A 342 -13.87 -15.34 0.84
CA THR A 342 -13.17 -14.14 0.42
C THR A 342 -12.66 -14.35 -1.01
N PHE A 343 -11.98 -13.36 -1.58
CA PHE A 343 -11.34 -13.47 -2.88
C PHE A 343 -10.18 -12.49 -2.94
N ILE A 344 -9.23 -12.78 -3.82
CA ILE A 344 -8.32 -11.75 -4.33
C ILE A 344 -8.97 -11.17 -5.57
N PHE A 345 -9.08 -9.85 -5.64
CA PHE A 345 -9.32 -9.15 -6.90
C PHE A 345 -7.97 -8.69 -7.44
N GLN A 346 -7.60 -9.11 -8.64
CA GLN A 346 -6.38 -8.68 -9.30
C GLN A 346 -6.75 -7.95 -10.58
N CYS A 347 -6.05 -6.87 -10.93
CA CYS A 347 -6.30 -6.14 -12.18
C CYS A 347 -5.00 -5.97 -12.97
N ILE A 348 -5.07 -6.22 -14.28
CA ILE A 348 -4.01 -5.91 -15.24
C ILE A 348 -4.35 -4.56 -15.85
N PHE A 349 -3.59 -3.53 -15.48
CA PHE A 349 -3.68 -2.19 -16.06
C PHE A 349 -2.71 -2.10 -17.24
N THR A 350 -3.24 -1.84 -18.43
CA THR A 350 -2.46 -1.69 -19.67
C THR A 350 -2.33 -0.21 -20.00
N PHE A 351 -1.09 0.27 -20.11
CA PHE A 351 -0.76 1.64 -20.43
C PHE A 351 -0.14 1.76 -21.82
N LYS A 352 -0.37 2.89 -22.48
CA LYS A 352 0.27 3.30 -23.72
C LYS A 352 0.76 4.74 -23.54
N ASN A 353 2.07 4.98 -23.60
CA ASN A 353 2.66 6.31 -23.36
C ASN A 353 2.18 6.98 -22.03
N LYS A 354 2.10 6.20 -20.93
CA LYS A 354 1.48 6.56 -19.62
C LYS A 354 -0.04 6.80 -19.62
N GLU A 355 -0.73 6.82 -20.75
CA GLU A 355 -2.19 6.83 -20.80
C GLU A 355 -2.75 5.42 -20.48
N LEU A 356 -3.71 5.33 -19.56
CA LEU A 356 -4.37 4.06 -19.21
C LEU A 356 -5.38 3.68 -20.31
N VAL A 357 -5.15 2.55 -20.98
CA VAL A 357 -5.95 2.09 -22.13
C VAL A 357 -6.66 0.75 -21.93
N GLY A 358 -6.35 0.00 -20.86
CA GLY A 358 -7.00 -1.26 -20.52
C GLY A 358 -6.92 -1.58 -19.02
N ASN A 359 -7.90 -2.33 -18.50
CA ASN A 359 -8.01 -2.70 -17.09
C ASN A 359 -8.76 -4.03 -16.94
N ASP A 360 -8.08 -5.15 -17.20
CA ASP A 360 -8.70 -6.47 -17.14
C ASP A 360 -8.75 -7.00 -15.70
N GLY A 361 -9.96 -7.28 -15.19
CA GLY A 361 -10.19 -7.79 -13.84
C GLY A 361 -10.13 -9.31 -13.75
N ILE A 362 -9.50 -9.83 -12.70
CA ILE A 362 -9.32 -11.25 -12.41
C ILE A 362 -9.76 -11.53 -10.97
N VAL A 363 -10.49 -12.62 -10.76
CA VAL A 363 -11.00 -13.05 -9.45
C VAL A 363 -10.44 -14.44 -9.10
N TYR A 364 -9.80 -14.53 -7.93
CA TYR A 364 -9.35 -15.79 -7.33
C TYR A 364 -10.20 -16.08 -6.07
N ALA A 365 -11.09 -17.06 -6.15
CA ALA A 365 -11.96 -17.45 -5.04
C ALA A 365 -11.14 -18.05 -3.87
N CYS A 366 -11.29 -17.52 -2.66
CA CYS A 366 -10.45 -17.87 -1.52
C CYS A 366 -11.26 -18.14 -0.24
N SER A 367 -10.64 -18.82 0.72
CA SER A 367 -11.10 -18.96 2.10
C SER A 367 -10.11 -18.32 3.06
N VAL A 368 -10.62 -17.65 4.11
CA VAL A 368 -9.87 -17.08 5.26
C VAL A 368 -8.94 -18.09 5.96
N SER A 369 -9.26 -19.38 5.84
CA SER A 369 -8.62 -20.49 6.55
C SER A 369 -8.41 -21.67 5.61
N SER A 370 -7.33 -22.42 5.78
CA SER A 370 -7.14 -23.71 5.08
C SER A 370 -8.08 -24.81 5.61
N ARG A 371 -8.84 -24.51 6.68
CA ARG A 371 -9.65 -25.46 7.45
C ARG A 371 -11.10 -25.01 7.63
N SER A 372 -12.02 -25.97 7.49
CA SER A 372 -13.44 -25.80 7.76
C SER A 372 -13.77 -25.71 9.26
N ASP A 373 -13.03 -26.42 10.13
CA ASP A 373 -13.37 -26.57 11.56
C ASP A 373 -12.86 -25.44 12.48
N VAL A 374 -11.86 -24.68 12.05
CA VAL A 374 -11.24 -23.58 12.80
C VAL A 374 -10.77 -22.48 11.86
N ASN A 375 -10.50 -21.27 12.36
CA ASN A 375 -9.63 -20.35 11.65
C ASN A 375 -8.16 -20.73 11.95
N ASP A 376 -7.39 -21.06 10.92
CA ASP A 376 -5.93 -21.19 11.04
C ASP A 376 -5.17 -19.98 10.50
N TYR A 377 -5.90 -18.94 10.07
CA TYR A 377 -5.39 -17.65 9.61
C TYR A 377 -4.59 -17.72 8.31
N GLN A 378 -4.78 -18.79 7.53
CA GLN A 378 -4.12 -19.02 6.25
C GLN A 378 -5.10 -18.83 5.08
N PRO A 379 -5.15 -17.63 4.45
CA PRO A 379 -5.80 -17.44 3.16
C PRO A 379 -5.40 -18.52 2.15
N THR A 380 -6.41 -19.22 1.63
CA THR A 380 -6.26 -20.44 0.85
C THR A 380 -7.15 -20.39 -0.39
N LEU A 381 -6.55 -20.63 -1.56
CA LEU A 381 -7.21 -20.67 -2.86
C LEU A 381 -8.19 -21.86 -2.95
N LEU A 382 -9.46 -21.58 -3.28
CA LEU A 382 -10.53 -22.58 -3.34
C LEU A 382 -10.61 -23.28 -4.69
N LYS A 383 -11.13 -24.52 -4.70
CA LYS A 383 -11.24 -25.36 -5.91
C LYS A 383 -12.55 -26.13 -5.91
N GLY A 384 -13.05 -26.51 -7.09
CA GLY A 384 -14.28 -27.28 -7.25
C GLY A 384 -15.53 -26.55 -6.72
N GLU A 385 -16.41 -27.27 -6.03
CA GLU A 385 -17.71 -26.72 -5.58
C GLU A 385 -17.57 -25.48 -4.67
N ASP A 386 -16.55 -25.42 -3.81
CA ASP A 386 -16.31 -24.23 -2.96
C ASP A 386 -15.86 -22.99 -3.75
N ARG A 387 -15.09 -23.18 -4.83
CA ARG A 387 -14.71 -22.10 -5.77
C ARG A 387 -15.96 -21.55 -6.46
N GLU A 388 -16.75 -22.43 -7.06
CA GLU A 388 -17.97 -22.06 -7.77
C GLU A 388 -18.99 -21.39 -6.85
N ARG A 389 -19.08 -21.85 -5.59
CA ARG A 389 -19.94 -21.26 -4.56
C ARG A 389 -19.55 -19.80 -4.26
N VAL A 390 -18.26 -19.47 -4.16
CA VAL A 390 -17.77 -18.08 -4.01
C VAL A 390 -18.03 -17.23 -5.25
N ILE A 391 -17.72 -17.76 -6.44
CA ILE A 391 -17.95 -17.07 -7.73
C ILE A 391 -19.43 -16.73 -7.90
N ASN A 392 -20.32 -17.67 -7.60
CA ASN A 392 -21.76 -17.45 -7.67
C ASN A 392 -22.25 -16.41 -6.65
N ARG A 393 -21.67 -16.32 -5.45
CA ARG A 393 -21.96 -15.23 -4.49
C ARG A 393 -21.56 -13.86 -5.05
N ILE A 394 -20.34 -13.72 -5.58
CA ILE A 394 -19.86 -12.47 -6.19
C ILE A 394 -20.80 -12.03 -7.33
N LEU A 395 -21.16 -12.95 -8.22
CA LEU A 395 -22.09 -12.67 -9.32
C LEU A 395 -23.53 -12.42 -8.85
N GLU A 396 -24.03 -13.09 -7.80
CA GLU A 396 -25.36 -12.81 -7.23
C GLU A 396 -25.43 -11.41 -6.64
N TYR A 397 -24.43 -11.00 -5.85
CA TYR A 397 -24.44 -9.71 -5.18
C TYR A 397 -24.22 -8.56 -6.18
N SER A 398 -23.39 -8.79 -7.21
CA SER A 398 -23.19 -7.85 -8.31
C SER A 398 -24.48 -7.61 -9.10
N LYS A 399 -25.31 -8.64 -9.36
CA LYS A 399 -26.62 -8.51 -10.07
C LYS A 399 -27.66 -7.62 -9.39
N LYS A 400 -27.42 -7.08 -8.18
CA LYS A 400 -28.26 -6.05 -7.55
C LYS A 400 -27.78 -4.62 -7.79
N LEU A 401 -26.56 -4.45 -8.29
CA LEU A 401 -25.96 -3.16 -8.61
C LEU A 401 -26.37 -2.72 -10.02
N LYS A 402 -26.41 -1.41 -10.25
CA LYS A 402 -26.82 -0.85 -11.56
C LYS A 402 -25.79 -1.14 -12.67
N TYR A 403 -24.52 -1.25 -12.31
CA TYR A 403 -23.41 -1.52 -13.22
C TYR A 403 -22.65 -2.78 -12.77
N GLY A 404 -23.35 -3.71 -12.12
CA GLY A 404 -22.75 -4.89 -11.53
C GLY A 404 -22.16 -5.82 -12.58
N ILE A 405 -20.98 -6.37 -12.30
CA ILE A 405 -20.28 -7.27 -13.23
C ILE A 405 -21.12 -8.50 -13.60
N THR A 406 -20.98 -8.91 -14.85
CA THR A 406 -21.43 -10.20 -15.38
C THR A 406 -20.28 -11.22 -15.36
N GLN A 407 -20.49 -12.39 -15.96
CA GLN A 407 -19.44 -13.40 -16.11
C GLN A 407 -18.42 -13.03 -17.20
N ASP A 408 -18.77 -12.11 -18.11
CA ASP A 408 -17.92 -11.70 -19.24
C ASP A 408 -17.06 -10.46 -18.91
N ASP A 409 -17.28 -9.83 -17.74
CA ASP A 409 -16.60 -8.60 -17.29
C ASP A 409 -15.28 -8.84 -16.53
N VAL A 410 -15.03 -10.08 -16.08
CA VAL A 410 -13.86 -10.49 -15.29
C VAL A 410 -13.47 -11.95 -15.57
N ILE A 411 -12.18 -12.27 -15.43
CA ILE A 411 -11.65 -13.64 -15.56
C ILE A 411 -11.70 -14.33 -14.19
N PHE A 412 -12.39 -15.47 -14.08
CA PHE A 412 -12.34 -16.29 -12.87
C PHE A 412 -11.20 -17.32 -12.98
N SER A 413 -10.17 -17.18 -12.14
CA SER A 413 -8.92 -17.96 -12.20
C SER A 413 -8.83 -19.07 -11.13
N ASP A 414 -7.73 -19.83 -11.08
CA ASP A 414 -7.63 -21.19 -10.49
C ASP A 414 -6.40 -21.44 -9.61
#